data_AF-A0A9D2NSV1-F1
#
_entry.id   AF-A0A9D2NSV1-F1
#
_cell.length_a   1.000
_cell.length_b   1.000
_cell.length_c   1.000
_cell.angle_alpha   90.00
_cell.angle_beta   90.00
_cell.angle_gamma   90.00
#
_symmetry.space_group_name_H-M   'P 1'
#
loop_
_entity.id
_entity.type
_entity.pdbx_description
1 polymer ?
#
loop_
_entity_poly.entity_id
_entity_poly.type
_entity_poly.pdbx_seq_one_letter_code
_entity_poly.pdbx_strand_id
1 'polypeptide(L)'
;MKKMWAEPKIAVQEFVPNEYVAACFQLACGRGSDPSFPYGEHWNSGERGNVSHSTIGTPDTCGDASANRVITDDGGFVQSVGEYNGEQGWLNGGLDYVLQMDGNNTVDPGDVIFWHTEASGWSDRRKWNHWGVVQQQDPSHPNHS
;
A
#
# COMPACT_ATOMS: atom_id res chain seq x y z
N MET A 1 -61.79 12.46 -23.33
CA MET A 1 -60.41 11.93 -23.31
C MET A 1 -60.30 10.95 -22.14
N LYS A 2 -59.79 9.73 -22.35
CA LYS A 2 -59.61 8.73 -21.28
C LYS A 2 -58.29 9.00 -20.54
N LYS A 3 -58.33 9.07 -19.21
CA LYS A 3 -57.12 9.15 -18.39
C LYS A 3 -56.46 7.78 -18.35
N MET A 4 -55.17 7.72 -18.67
CA MET A 4 -54.35 6.54 -18.47
C MET A 4 -53.45 6.78 -17.25
N TRP A 5 -53.42 5.80 -16.36
CA TRP A 5 -52.55 5.80 -15.20
C TRP A 5 -51.39 4.85 -15.50
N ALA A 6 -50.17 5.36 -15.40
CA ALA A 6 -48.94 4.58 -15.52
C ALA A 6 -48.31 4.47 -14.13
N GLU A 7 -47.87 3.27 -13.76
CA GLU A 7 -47.10 3.08 -12.54
C GLU A 7 -45.73 3.78 -12.65
N PRO A 8 -45.31 4.55 -11.64
CA PRO A 8 -43.95 5.07 -11.60
C PRO A 8 -42.98 3.90 -11.41
N LYS A 9 -42.11 3.65 -12.38
CA LYS A 9 -40.97 2.75 -12.22
C LYS A 9 -39.76 3.58 -11.80
N ILE A 10 -39.17 3.23 -10.64
CA ILE A 10 -37.87 3.72 -10.23
C ILE A 10 -36.81 2.96 -11.04
N ALA A 11 -35.91 3.68 -11.70
CA ALA A 11 -34.66 3.11 -12.16
C ALA A 11 -33.74 3.05 -10.94
N VAL A 12 -33.47 1.85 -10.44
CA VAL A 12 -32.43 1.66 -9.43
C VAL A 12 -31.11 1.94 -10.15
N GLN A 13 -30.50 3.09 -9.84
CA GLN A 13 -29.08 3.30 -10.15
C GLN A 13 -28.31 2.34 -9.26
N GLU A 14 -27.77 1.29 -9.88
CA GLU A 14 -26.72 0.49 -9.27
C GLU A 14 -25.53 1.41 -9.06
N PHE A 15 -25.22 1.69 -7.79
CA PHE A 15 -23.96 2.31 -7.42
C PHE A 15 -22.89 1.26 -7.71
N VAL A 16 -22.31 1.28 -8.91
CA VAL A 16 -21.09 0.53 -9.18
C VAL A 16 -20.02 1.20 -8.32
N PRO A 17 -19.44 0.54 -7.32
CA PRO A 17 -18.33 1.11 -6.58
C PRO A 17 -17.23 1.37 -7.60
N ASN A 18 -16.95 2.65 -7.79
CA ASN A 18 -15.91 3.14 -8.66
C ASN A 18 -14.59 3.08 -7.91
N GLU A 19 -14.25 1.89 -7.41
CA GLU A 19 -12.99 1.66 -6.71
C GLU A 19 -11.95 1.39 -7.79
N TYR A 20 -11.37 2.48 -8.30
CA TYR A 20 -10.28 2.48 -9.29
C TYR A 20 -8.98 1.92 -8.67
N VAL A 21 -8.99 0.66 -8.25
CA VAL A 21 -7.77 -0.07 -7.89
C VAL A 21 -7.38 -0.92 -9.08
N ALA A 22 -6.38 -0.45 -9.82
CA ALA A 22 -5.89 -1.18 -10.99
C ALA A 22 -4.97 -2.33 -10.58
N ALA A 23 -4.10 -2.08 -9.60
CA ALA A 23 -3.18 -3.08 -9.10
C ALA A 23 -2.97 -2.94 -7.59
N CYS A 24 -2.80 -4.09 -6.96
CA CYS A 24 -2.29 -4.24 -5.61
C CYS A 24 -1.00 -5.06 -5.73
N PHE A 25 0.09 -4.49 -5.23
CA PHE A 25 1.40 -5.11 -5.21
C PHE A 25 1.80 -5.48 -3.79
N GLN A 26 2.73 -6.42 -3.66
CA GLN A 26 3.31 -6.82 -2.40
C GLN A 26 4.80 -6.44 -2.36
N LEU A 27 5.38 -6.30 -1.16
CA LEU A 27 6.78 -5.94 -0.99
C LEU A 27 7.25 -6.24 0.43
N ALA A 28 8.46 -6.77 0.60
CA ALA A 28 9.06 -6.93 1.93
C ALA A 28 9.90 -5.69 2.27
N CYS A 29 9.87 -5.25 3.52
CA CYS A 29 10.76 -4.21 4.01
C CYS A 29 12.20 -4.74 4.09
N GLY A 30 13.09 -4.13 3.31
CA GLY A 30 14.52 -4.47 3.30
C GLY A 30 15.29 -3.93 4.50
N ARG A 31 14.71 -2.97 5.23
CA ARG A 31 15.40 -2.18 6.25
C ARG A 31 15.86 -2.99 7.47
N GLY A 32 15.19 -4.09 7.81
CA GLY A 32 15.62 -5.00 8.86
C GLY A 32 16.73 -5.98 8.45
N SER A 33 17.02 -6.12 7.15
CA SER A 33 18.00 -7.08 6.62
C SER A 33 19.23 -6.43 6.01
N ASP A 34 19.09 -5.19 5.52
CA ASP A 34 20.16 -4.49 4.84
C ASP A 34 20.35 -3.07 5.43
N PRO A 35 21.35 -2.89 6.31
CA PRO A 35 21.65 -1.60 6.92
C PRO A 35 22.44 -0.67 5.98
N SER A 36 22.81 -1.11 4.78
CA SER A 36 23.67 -0.33 3.87
C SER A 36 22.92 0.74 3.08
N PHE A 37 21.58 0.76 3.13
CA PHE A 37 20.71 1.64 2.34
C PHE A 37 21.13 1.65 0.86
N PRO A 38 21.05 0.51 0.16
CA PRO A 38 21.58 0.36 -1.20
C PRO A 38 20.97 1.34 -2.21
N TYR A 39 19.79 1.87 -1.90
CA TYR A 39 19.03 2.82 -2.71
C TYR A 39 19.04 4.25 -2.14
N GLY A 40 19.86 4.54 -1.12
CA GLY A 40 19.92 5.84 -0.45
C GLY A 40 18.78 6.10 0.54
N GLU A 41 18.73 7.33 1.06
CA GLU A 41 17.69 7.78 2.00
C GLU A 41 16.70 8.71 1.28
N HIS A 42 15.51 8.21 0.98
CA HIS A 42 14.46 8.96 0.25
C HIS A 42 13.21 9.23 1.09
N TRP A 43 13.28 9.10 2.41
CA TRP A 43 12.16 9.39 3.31
C TRP A 43 12.00 10.88 3.56
N ASN A 44 10.75 11.36 3.69
CA ASN A 44 10.48 12.77 3.97
C ASN A 44 11.02 13.23 5.34
N SER A 45 11.15 12.30 6.29
CA SER A 45 11.70 12.56 7.63
C SER A 45 12.27 11.29 8.25
N GLY A 46 13.19 11.45 9.20
CA GLY A 46 13.76 10.33 9.96
C GLY A 46 12.75 9.60 10.85
N GLU A 47 13.18 8.46 11.37
CA GLU A 47 12.40 7.67 12.32
C GLU A 47 12.27 8.31 13.69
N ARG A 48 11.28 7.85 14.47
CA ARG A 48 10.97 8.41 15.78
C ARG A 48 10.58 7.31 16.78
N GLY A 49 11.09 7.43 18.00
CA GLY A 49 10.62 6.64 19.15
C GLY A 49 11.27 5.26 19.35
N ASN A 50 12.58 5.14 19.05
CA ASN A 50 13.38 3.91 19.23
C ASN A 50 12.71 2.68 18.61
N VAL A 51 12.68 2.68 17.28
CA VAL A 51 12.01 1.66 16.49
C VAL A 51 12.99 0.59 16.00
N SER A 52 12.46 -0.58 15.67
CA SER A 52 13.21 -1.70 15.12
C SER A 52 12.44 -2.32 13.95
N HIS A 53 13.13 -3.09 13.12
CA HIS A 53 12.59 -3.70 11.91
C HIS A 53 12.90 -5.19 11.91
N SER A 54 11.91 -5.98 11.48
CA SER A 54 12.07 -7.42 11.30
C SER A 54 12.90 -7.72 10.05
N THR A 55 13.66 -8.81 10.07
CA THR A 55 14.35 -9.32 8.89
C THR A 55 13.34 -9.79 7.84
N ILE A 56 13.74 -9.77 6.57
CA ILE A 56 12.94 -10.26 5.44
C ILE A 56 12.55 -11.72 5.70
N GLY A 57 11.29 -12.04 5.39
CA GLY A 57 10.71 -13.37 5.57
C GLY A 57 10.18 -13.65 6.98
N THR A 58 10.23 -12.66 7.89
CA THR A 58 9.57 -12.77 9.21
C THR A 58 8.06 -12.59 9.04
N PRO A 59 7.23 -13.64 9.25
CA PRO A 59 5.79 -13.58 8.99
C PRO A 59 5.07 -12.50 9.81
N ASP A 60 3.99 -11.94 9.25
CA ASP A 60 3.11 -10.96 9.93
C ASP A 60 3.84 -9.69 10.45
N THR A 61 4.91 -9.29 9.76
CA THR A 61 5.69 -8.07 10.08
C THR A 61 6.08 -7.31 8.82
N CYS A 62 6.71 -6.14 8.96
CA CYS A 62 7.25 -5.39 7.82
C CYS A 62 8.17 -6.23 6.90
N GLY A 63 8.85 -7.25 7.43
CA GLY A 63 9.71 -8.14 6.64
C GLY A 63 8.96 -9.18 5.79
N ASP A 64 7.65 -9.34 5.97
CA ASP A 64 6.81 -10.25 5.19
C ASP A 64 6.27 -9.52 3.95
N ALA A 65 6.56 -10.05 2.76
CA ALA A 65 6.08 -9.43 1.53
C ALA A 65 4.55 -9.38 1.49
N SER A 66 3.87 -10.43 1.97
CA SER A 66 2.42 -10.54 1.94
C SER A 66 1.72 -9.63 2.96
N ALA A 67 2.47 -9.12 3.95
CA ALA A 67 1.96 -8.22 4.96
C ALA A 67 2.02 -6.74 4.53
N ASN A 68 2.74 -6.38 3.47
CA ASN A 68 2.76 -5.01 2.98
C ASN A 68 2.13 -4.93 1.60
N ARG A 69 1.44 -3.83 1.34
CA ARG A 69 0.79 -3.60 0.04
C ARG A 69 1.01 -2.20 -0.49
N VAL A 70 1.07 -2.09 -1.80
CA VAL A 70 1.01 -0.83 -2.56
C VAL A 70 -0.19 -0.91 -3.49
N ILE A 71 -1.09 0.04 -3.37
CA ILE A 71 -2.33 0.12 -4.17
C ILE A 71 -2.17 1.25 -5.17
N THR A 72 -2.46 1.00 -6.44
CA THR A 72 -2.41 2.00 -7.52
C THR A 72 -3.74 2.18 -8.23
N ASP A 73 -3.91 3.33 -8.89
CA ASP A 73 -5.00 3.57 -9.83
C ASP A 73 -4.71 3.02 -11.24
N ASP A 74 -5.67 3.18 -12.16
CA ASP A 74 -5.59 2.75 -13.57
C ASP A 74 -4.44 3.41 -14.34
N GLY A 75 -3.91 4.52 -13.85
CA GLY A 75 -2.73 5.18 -14.39
C GLY A 75 -1.41 4.66 -13.82
N GLY A 76 -1.44 3.69 -12.91
CA GLY A 76 -0.26 3.19 -12.22
C GLY A 76 0.28 4.10 -11.11
N PHE A 77 -0.49 5.10 -10.69
CA PHE A 77 -0.10 6.01 -9.61
C PHE A 77 -0.50 5.45 -8.25
N VAL A 78 0.41 5.54 -7.27
CA VAL A 78 0.17 5.05 -5.91
C VAL A 78 -0.95 5.85 -5.24
N GLN A 79 -1.98 5.14 -4.80
CA GLN A 79 -3.09 5.66 -4.01
C GLN A 79 -2.85 5.45 -2.51
N SER A 80 -2.28 4.31 -2.12
CA SER A 80 -1.90 4.06 -0.73
C SER A 80 -0.81 3.00 -0.59
N VAL A 81 -0.12 3.05 0.54
CA VAL A 81 0.80 2.00 1.00
C VAL A 81 0.37 1.61 2.41
N GLY A 82 0.43 0.34 2.74
CA GLY A 82 0.04 -0.14 4.07
C GLY A 82 0.83 -1.36 4.50
N GLU A 83 0.91 -1.54 5.81
CA GLU A 83 1.60 -2.66 6.46
C GLU A 83 0.62 -3.32 7.42
N TYR A 84 0.56 -4.65 7.39
CA TYR A 84 -0.08 -5.47 8.40
C TYR A 84 0.97 -5.93 9.40
N ASN A 85 0.64 -5.80 10.67
CA ASN A 85 1.42 -6.34 11.77
C ASN A 85 0.52 -7.26 12.62
N GLY A 86 0.99 -8.46 12.92
CA GLY A 86 0.19 -9.46 13.65
C GLY A 86 -0.30 -9.01 15.03
N GLU A 87 0.41 -8.08 15.68
CA GLU A 87 0.04 -7.53 17.00
C GLU A 87 -0.79 -6.25 16.90
N GLN A 88 -0.51 -5.40 15.91
CA GLN A 88 -1.08 -4.04 15.80
C GLN A 88 -2.22 -3.95 14.77
N GLY A 89 -2.40 -4.97 13.93
CA GLY A 89 -3.30 -4.96 12.79
C GLY A 89 -2.75 -4.14 11.63
N TRP A 90 -3.66 -3.60 10.81
CA TRP A 90 -3.30 -2.75 9.68
C TRP A 90 -2.84 -1.36 10.13
N LEU A 91 -1.64 -1.00 9.71
CA LEU A 91 -1.04 0.32 9.85
C LEU A 91 -1.13 1.03 8.50
N ASN A 92 -1.73 2.22 8.51
CA ASN A 92 -1.74 3.07 7.32
C ASN A 92 -0.33 3.62 7.10
N GLY A 93 0.17 3.48 5.89
CA GLY A 93 1.45 4.01 5.46
C GLY A 93 1.31 5.30 4.67
N GLY A 94 2.31 6.16 4.77
CA GLY A 94 2.50 7.30 3.89
C GLY A 94 3.59 6.97 2.86
N LEU A 95 3.31 7.23 1.58
CA LEU A 95 4.33 7.17 0.53
C LEU A 95 5.32 8.34 0.69
N ASP A 96 6.61 8.04 0.68
CA ASP A 96 7.67 9.05 0.66
C ASP A 96 8.26 9.24 -0.73
N TYR A 97 8.60 8.15 -1.42
CA TYR A 97 9.24 8.20 -2.72
C TYR A 97 9.06 6.90 -3.52
N VAL A 98 9.05 7.02 -4.85
CA VAL A 98 9.11 5.91 -5.79
C VAL A 98 10.39 6.07 -6.60
N LEU A 99 11.31 5.12 -6.47
CA LEU A 99 12.48 5.01 -7.34
C LEU A 99 12.12 4.11 -8.52
N GLN A 100 11.85 4.76 -9.65
CA GLN A 100 11.50 4.14 -10.91
C GLN A 100 12.74 3.52 -11.55
N MET A 101 12.72 2.21 -11.74
CA MET A 101 13.87 1.47 -12.27
C MET A 101 13.89 1.40 -13.80
N ASP A 102 12.72 1.55 -14.45
CA ASP A 102 12.58 1.54 -15.91
C ASP A 102 12.22 2.91 -16.51
N GLY A 103 11.78 3.87 -15.69
CA GLY A 103 11.44 5.25 -16.09
C GLY A 103 10.12 5.39 -16.83
N ASN A 104 9.17 4.46 -16.64
CA ASN A 104 7.88 4.47 -17.34
C ASN A 104 6.81 5.39 -16.69
N ASN A 105 7.11 5.97 -15.52
CA ASN A 105 6.24 6.82 -14.69
C ASN A 105 5.03 6.10 -14.07
N THR A 106 5.06 4.78 -13.98
CA THR A 106 4.06 3.92 -13.33
C THR A 106 4.73 2.99 -12.34
N VAL A 107 4.02 2.55 -11.29
CA VAL A 107 4.58 1.58 -10.35
C VAL A 107 4.42 0.17 -10.90
N ASP A 108 5.55 -0.52 -11.06
CA ASP A 108 5.61 -1.88 -11.60
C ASP A 108 6.56 -2.78 -10.79
N PRO A 109 6.45 -4.12 -10.94
CA PRO A 109 7.37 -5.04 -10.30
C PRO A 109 8.84 -4.74 -10.65
N GLY A 110 9.67 -4.59 -9.61
CA GLY A 110 11.08 -4.21 -9.73
C GLY A 110 11.38 -2.79 -9.28
N ASP A 111 10.39 -1.89 -9.23
CA ASP A 111 10.57 -0.56 -8.64
C ASP A 111 10.85 -0.62 -7.13
N VAL A 112 11.44 0.45 -6.59
CA VAL A 112 11.68 0.56 -5.14
C VAL A 112 10.77 1.63 -4.55
N ILE A 113 9.99 1.24 -3.55
CA ILE A 113 9.10 2.13 -2.82
C ILE A 113 9.72 2.46 -1.47
N PHE A 114 9.70 3.74 -1.12
CA PHE A 114 10.01 4.25 0.21
C PHE A 114 8.70 4.73 0.83
N TRP A 115 8.40 4.21 2.02
CA TRP A 115 7.21 4.59 2.77
C TRP A 115 7.53 4.68 4.27
N HIS A 116 6.60 5.24 5.02
CA HIS A 116 6.63 5.20 6.46
C HIS A 116 5.32 4.70 7.03
N THR A 117 5.38 4.10 8.20
CA THR A 117 4.19 3.81 9.02
C THR A 117 4.30 4.55 10.36
N GLU A 118 3.15 4.90 10.91
CA GLU A 118 3.05 5.49 12.24
C GLU A 118 2.24 4.59 13.17
N ALA A 119 2.54 4.66 14.47
CA ALA A 119 1.77 3.93 15.45
C ALA A 119 0.31 4.45 15.47
N SER A 120 -0.64 3.53 15.62
CA SER A 120 -2.08 3.83 15.60
C SER A 120 -2.61 4.49 16.89
N GLY A 121 -1.77 4.67 17.92
CA GLY A 121 -2.17 5.18 19.24
C GLY A 121 -1.91 6.68 19.44
N TRP A 122 -2.86 7.42 20.02
CA TRP A 122 -2.76 8.87 20.24
C TRP A 122 -1.56 9.35 21.08
N SER A 123 -1.05 8.51 21.99
CA SER A 123 0.14 8.80 22.80
C SER A 123 1.42 8.22 22.19
N ASP A 124 1.28 7.31 21.23
CA ASP A 124 2.39 6.63 20.60
C ASP A 124 2.78 7.39 19.33
N ARG A 125 3.92 8.06 19.38
CA ARG A 125 4.42 8.83 18.24
C ARG A 125 5.46 8.05 17.46
N ARG A 126 5.56 6.72 17.57
CA ARG A 126 6.58 5.99 16.80
C ARG A 126 6.34 6.12 15.29
N LYS A 127 7.42 6.25 14.55
CA LYS A 127 7.46 6.32 13.08
C LYS A 127 8.57 5.41 12.58
N TRP A 128 8.21 4.50 11.68
CA TRP A 128 9.12 3.57 11.01
C TRP A 128 9.31 4.02 9.57
N ASN A 129 10.56 3.95 9.10
CA ASN A 129 10.90 4.24 7.71
C ASN A 129 11.27 2.93 7.02
N HIS A 130 10.62 2.68 5.89
CA HIS A 130 10.70 1.43 5.17
C HIS A 130 11.11 1.64 3.73
N TRP A 131 11.72 0.63 3.16
CA TRP A 131 11.93 0.54 1.72
C TRP A 131 11.77 -0.91 1.28
N GLY A 132 11.36 -1.12 0.04
CA GLY A 132 11.12 -2.46 -0.48
C GLY A 132 10.99 -2.47 -1.99
N VAL A 133 11.31 -3.61 -2.59
CA VAL A 133 11.18 -3.82 -4.03
C VAL A 133 9.76 -4.33 -4.32
N VAL A 134 9.08 -3.68 -5.25
CA VAL A 134 7.72 -4.05 -5.69
C VAL A 134 7.74 -5.43 -6.32
N GLN A 135 6.82 -6.27 -5.88
CA GLN A 135 6.59 -7.60 -6.43
C GLN A 135 5.13 -7.71 -6.86
N GLN A 136 4.90 -8.45 -7.93
CA GLN A 136 3.54 -8.78 -8.34
C GLN A 136 2.86 -9.53 -7.19
N GLN A 137 1.65 -9.09 -6.81
CA GLN A 137 0.82 -9.89 -5.92
C GLN A 137 0.43 -11.18 -6.64
N ASP A 138 0.32 -12.28 -5.89
CA ASP A 138 -0.05 -13.58 -6.45
C ASP A 138 -1.23 -13.43 -7.43
N PRO A 139 -1.07 -13.82 -8.73
CA PRO A 139 -2.14 -13.69 -9.72
C PRO A 139 -3.42 -14.44 -9.36
N SER A 140 -3.36 -15.39 -8.42
CA SER A 140 -4.53 -16.12 -7.91
C SER A 140 -5.34 -15.36 -6.85
N HIS A 141 -4.84 -14.22 -6.38
CA HIS A 141 -5.52 -13.30 -5.46
C HIS A 141 -5.52 -11.86 -6.00
N PRO A 142 -6.14 -11.59 -7.18
CA PRO A 142 -6.24 -10.25 -7.72
C PRO A 142 -7.12 -9.40 -6.81
N ASN A 143 -6.57 -8.29 -6.32
CA ASN A 143 -7.23 -7.14 -5.69
C ASN A 143 -8.49 -7.52 -4.91
N HIS A 144 -8.33 -7.93 -3.65
CA HIS A 144 -9.47 -8.09 -2.74
C HIS A 144 -10.25 -6.76 -2.64
N SER A 145 -11.43 -6.75 -3.28
CA SER A 145 -12.51 -5.78 -3.09
C SER A 145 -13.08 -5.82 -1.67
#